data_AF-A0A6B2TLG6-F1
#
_entry.id   AF-A0A6B2TLG6-F1
#
_cell.length_a   1.000
_cell.length_b   1.000
_cell.length_c   1.000
_cell.angle_alpha   90.00
_cell.angle_beta   90.00
_cell.angle_gamma   90.00
#
_symmetry.space_group_name_H-M   'P 1'
#
loop_
_entity.id
_entity.type
_entity.pdbx_description
1 polymer ?
#
loop_
_entity_poly.entity_id
_entity_poly.type
_entity_poly.pdbx_seq_one_letter_code
_entity_poly.pdbx_strand_id
1 'polypeptide(L)'
;MTTTTHDDLLGMLLRRRQSVYVPEGAVLEEGAVLEGAGPSAVTEAGVVVLEAELADRGHLLTAPLRRALTALSADDLATTGRKLLADVDALMGSDRHHAPLFARFPAETAFQPAYERYTTVVAEYLAAQPHQPCMNCAGTKASVRALDPCAHLLCDDCLGAKTAPWNCCDQCCEWYECPICDKRYETEGPLDPWLDTGADRAGDGGPVLRALSLGAPGDAAAELGALLAR
;
A
#
# COMPACT_ATOMS: atom_id res chain seq x y z
N MET A 1 13.80 24.99 -3.13
CA MET A 1 13.08 24.52 -1.92
C MET A 1 14.11 23.90 -1.01
N THR A 2 14.25 24.41 0.21
CA THR A 2 15.09 23.81 1.25
C THR A 2 14.29 22.68 1.90
N THR A 3 14.61 21.44 1.56
CA THR A 3 14.15 20.27 2.32
C THR A 3 14.67 20.37 3.75
N THR A 4 13.80 20.11 4.72
CA THR A 4 14.21 20.10 6.13
C THR A 4 14.78 18.73 6.50
N THR A 5 15.61 18.65 7.55
CA THR A 5 16.10 17.37 8.09
C THR A 5 14.96 16.40 8.42
N HIS A 6 13.80 16.93 8.80
CA HIS A 6 12.60 16.13 9.05
C HIS A 6 12.04 15.52 7.75
N ASP A 7 11.96 16.29 6.66
CA ASP A 7 11.53 15.79 5.35
C ASP A 7 12.47 14.70 4.82
N ASP A 8 13.79 14.88 5.00
CA ASP A 8 14.78 13.88 4.61
C ASP A 8 14.62 12.57 5.41
N LEU A 9 14.34 12.69 6.71
CA LEU A 9 14.11 11.55 7.60
C LEU A 9 12.82 10.79 7.23
N LEU A 10 11.73 11.52 6.95
CA LEU A 10 10.47 10.93 6.48
C LEU A 10 10.64 10.25 5.12
N GLY A 11 11.34 10.88 4.17
CA GLY A 11 11.66 10.28 2.88
C GLY A 11 12.50 9.01 3.00
N MET A 12 13.43 8.95 3.96
CA MET A 12 14.20 7.75 4.27
C MET A 12 13.30 6.61 4.81
N LEU A 13 12.39 6.92 5.72
CA LEU A 13 11.46 5.93 6.29
C LEU A 13 10.50 5.39 5.23
N LEU A 14 9.98 6.26 4.35
CA LEU A 14 9.19 5.84 3.21
C LEU A 14 10.00 4.89 2.31
N ARG A 15 11.23 5.26 1.95
CA ARG A 15 12.09 4.43 1.09
C ARG A 15 12.41 3.07 1.69
N ARG A 16 12.80 3.03 2.96
CA ARG A 16 13.34 1.82 3.60
C ARG A 16 12.29 0.94 4.25
N ARG A 17 11.22 1.54 4.78
CA ARG A 17 10.19 0.85 5.57
C ARG A 17 8.80 0.94 4.98
N GLN A 18 8.62 1.71 3.89
CA GLN A 18 7.29 2.01 3.33
C GLN A 18 6.35 2.65 4.36
N SER A 19 6.92 3.41 5.31
CA SER A 19 6.18 4.07 6.39
C SER A 19 5.75 5.47 5.98
N VAL A 20 4.47 5.78 6.14
CA VAL A 20 3.85 7.08 5.87
C VAL A 20 3.40 7.68 7.19
N TYR A 21 3.76 8.94 7.43
CA TYR A 21 3.30 9.70 8.60
C TYR A 21 2.20 10.65 8.19
N VAL A 22 1.10 10.58 8.90
CA VAL A 22 -0.05 11.46 8.74
C VAL A 22 0.00 12.47 9.89
N PRO A 23 -0.13 13.79 9.63
CA PRO A 23 -0.05 14.81 10.69
C PRO A 23 -1.04 14.54 11.82
N GLU A 24 -0.59 14.75 13.07
CA GLU A 24 -1.40 14.54 14.28
C GLU A 24 -2.57 15.54 14.35
N GLY A 25 -3.71 15.07 13.87
CA GLY A 25 -5.04 15.64 14.07
C GLY A 25 -6.16 14.59 13.91
N ALA A 26 -5.80 13.32 13.74
CA ALA A 26 -6.67 12.21 13.32
C ALA A 26 -6.71 11.01 14.30
N VAL A 27 -5.96 11.06 15.40
CA VAL A 27 -6.11 10.11 16.51
C VAL A 27 -6.81 10.83 17.66
N LEU A 28 -8.10 10.55 17.80
CA LEU A 28 -8.83 10.95 18.99
C LEU A 28 -8.17 10.25 20.19
N GLU A 29 -7.63 11.05 21.12
CA GLU A 29 -7.43 10.57 22.49
C GLU A 29 -8.75 10.01 23.02
N GLU A 30 -8.67 8.92 23.77
CA GLU A 30 -9.82 8.26 24.38
C GLU A 30 -10.68 9.27 25.17
N GLY A 31 -11.86 9.59 24.64
CA GLY A 31 -12.94 10.19 25.43
C GLY A 31 -13.40 11.61 25.08
N ALA A 32 -12.95 12.24 23.99
CA ALA A 32 -13.51 13.52 23.55
C ALA A 32 -14.07 13.45 22.12
N VAL A 33 -15.37 13.15 22.00
CA VAL A 33 -16.12 13.27 20.75
C VAL A 33 -16.37 14.76 20.45
N LEU A 34 -15.59 15.32 19.52
CA LEU A 34 -16.05 16.48 18.74
C LEU A 34 -17.17 15.98 17.84
N GLU A 35 -18.43 16.29 18.20
CA GLU A 35 -19.59 16.05 17.34
C GLU A 35 -19.35 16.71 15.96
N GLY A 36 -19.08 15.90 14.94
CA GLY A 36 -18.93 16.33 13.55
C GLY A 36 -17.71 15.84 12.78
N ALA A 37 -16.71 15.22 13.42
CA ALA A 37 -15.46 14.77 12.78
C ALA A 37 -15.46 13.28 12.39
N GLY A 38 -16.58 12.76 11.89
CA GLY A 38 -16.61 11.44 11.26
C GLY A 38 -16.04 11.51 9.83
N PRO A 39 -15.63 10.36 9.24
CA PRO A 39 -15.39 10.26 7.80
C PRO A 39 -16.50 10.95 7.02
N SER A 40 -16.14 11.92 6.18
CA SER A 40 -17.09 12.52 5.27
C SER A 40 -17.12 11.73 3.97
N ALA A 41 -18.24 11.73 3.26
CA ALA A 41 -18.32 11.12 1.93
C ALA A 41 -17.26 11.72 0.96
N VAL A 42 -16.87 12.98 1.17
CA VAL A 42 -15.84 13.68 0.39
C VAL A 42 -14.45 13.11 0.69
N THR A 43 -14.10 12.90 1.96
CA THR A 43 -12.79 12.35 2.35
C THR A 43 -12.68 10.88 1.97
N GLU A 44 -13.75 10.10 2.08
CA GLU A 44 -13.78 8.73 1.56
C GLU A 44 -13.53 8.66 0.04
N ALA A 45 -14.22 9.48 -0.74
CA ALA A 45 -14.03 9.54 -2.19
C ALA A 45 -12.60 9.99 -2.55
N GLY A 46 -12.06 10.97 -1.81
CA GLY A 46 -10.67 11.43 -1.97
C GLY A 46 -9.65 10.34 -1.70
N VAL A 47 -9.86 9.52 -0.67
CA VAL A 47 -8.99 8.36 -0.37
C VAL A 47 -9.08 7.31 -1.46
N VAL A 48 -10.26 7.03 -2.02
CA VAL A 48 -10.41 6.07 -3.15
C VAL A 48 -9.63 6.55 -4.39
N VAL A 49 -9.71 7.85 -4.72
CA VAL A 49 -8.92 8.42 -5.82
C VAL A 49 -7.41 8.29 -5.55
N LEU A 50 -6.99 8.56 -4.31
CA LEU A 50 -5.59 8.40 -3.91
C LEU A 50 -5.13 6.92 -3.98
N GLU A 51 -5.98 5.97 -3.60
CA GLU A 51 -5.71 4.53 -3.73
C GLU A 51 -5.48 4.13 -5.19
N ALA A 52 -6.29 4.64 -6.11
CA ALA A 52 -6.13 4.37 -7.55
C ALA A 52 -4.82 4.96 -8.09
N GLU A 53 -4.52 6.22 -7.78
CA GLU A 53 -3.28 6.89 -8.20
C GLU A 53 -2.01 6.20 -7.64
N LEU A 54 -2.09 5.66 -6.42
CA LEU A 54 -1.00 4.90 -5.82
C LEU A 54 -0.86 3.51 -6.45
N ALA A 55 -1.98 2.85 -6.78
CA ALA A 55 -1.97 1.56 -7.47
C ALA A 55 -1.30 1.66 -8.84
N ASP A 56 -1.57 2.74 -9.59
CA ASP A 56 -0.90 3.04 -10.87
C ASP A 56 0.63 3.22 -10.71
N ARG A 57 1.08 3.60 -9.51
CA ARG A 57 2.50 3.75 -9.15
C ARG A 57 3.08 2.50 -8.49
N GLY A 58 2.32 1.41 -8.42
CA GLY A 58 2.77 0.15 -7.82
C GLY A 58 2.71 0.14 -6.29
N HIS A 59 1.86 0.93 -5.67
CA HIS A 59 1.71 1.04 -4.21
C HIS A 59 0.27 0.76 -3.75
N LEU A 60 0.12 0.24 -2.53
CA LEU A 60 -1.18 0.06 -1.87
C LEU A 60 -1.18 0.66 -0.47
N LEU A 61 -2.36 1.08 0.01
CA LEU A 61 -2.54 1.53 1.39
C LEU A 61 -2.91 0.35 2.29
N THR A 62 -2.28 0.29 3.47
CA THR A 62 -2.73 -0.62 4.52
C THR A 62 -3.96 -0.07 5.26
N ALA A 63 -4.76 -0.95 5.86
CA ALA A 63 -5.97 -0.55 6.60
C ALA A 63 -5.74 0.56 7.66
N PRO A 64 -4.69 0.49 8.51
CA PRO A 64 -4.44 1.56 9.48
C PRO A 64 -4.14 2.91 8.82
N LEU A 65 -3.36 2.91 7.74
CA LEU A 65 -3.03 4.12 7.00
C LEU A 65 -4.26 4.71 6.31
N ARG A 66 -5.09 3.87 5.69
CA ARG A 66 -6.33 4.29 5.06
C ARG A 66 -7.28 4.96 6.06
N ARG A 67 -7.43 4.37 7.25
CA ARG A 67 -8.24 4.97 8.34
C ARG A 67 -7.69 6.32 8.78
N ALA A 68 -6.37 6.42 8.99
CA ALA A 68 -5.73 7.67 9.38
C ALA A 68 -5.96 8.79 8.33
N LEU A 69 -5.87 8.46 7.03
CA LEU A 69 -6.14 9.41 5.95
C LEU A 69 -7.63 9.80 5.86
N THR A 70 -8.53 8.86 6.09
CA THR A 70 -9.98 9.12 6.02
C THR A 70 -10.47 10.04 7.16
N ALA A 71 -9.78 10.04 8.29
CA ALA A 71 -10.06 10.88 9.45
C ALA A 71 -9.53 12.33 9.32
N LEU A 72 -8.79 12.65 8.26
CA LEU A 72 -8.35 14.01 7.98
C LEU A 72 -9.49 14.91 7.49
N SER A 73 -9.31 16.23 7.63
CA SER A 73 -10.11 17.19 6.89
C SER A 73 -9.85 17.05 5.38
N ALA A 74 -10.78 17.55 4.53
CA ALA A 74 -10.60 17.49 3.08
C ALA A 74 -9.32 18.23 2.61
N ASP A 75 -9.01 19.37 3.23
CA ASP A 75 -7.82 20.17 2.88
C ASP A 75 -6.52 19.49 3.33
N ASP A 76 -6.53 18.87 4.51
CA ASP A 76 -5.38 18.11 5.03
C ASP A 76 -5.16 16.83 4.22
N LEU A 77 -6.24 16.15 3.83
CA LEU A 77 -6.18 14.98 2.95
C LEU A 77 -5.60 15.37 1.58
N ALA A 78 -6.07 16.47 0.99
CA ALA A 78 -5.57 16.93 -0.31
C ALA A 78 -4.08 17.29 -0.24
N THR A 79 -3.66 17.93 0.86
CA THR A 79 -2.25 18.30 1.08
C THR A 79 -1.37 17.07 1.33
N THR A 80 -1.81 16.17 2.23
CA THR A 80 -1.09 14.93 2.56
C THR A 80 -1.01 14.00 1.35
N GLY A 81 -2.11 13.83 0.60
CA GLY A 81 -2.18 12.99 -0.60
C GLY A 81 -1.25 13.49 -1.71
N ARG A 82 -1.26 14.80 -2.02
CA ARG A 82 -0.32 15.37 -3.01
C ARG A 82 1.13 15.18 -2.60
N LYS A 83 1.46 15.39 -1.32
CA LYS A 83 2.81 15.16 -0.80
C LYS A 83 3.21 13.69 -0.93
N LEU A 84 2.32 12.76 -0.54
CA LEU A 84 2.59 11.32 -0.65
C LEU A 84 2.85 10.89 -2.09
N LEU A 85 2.05 11.35 -3.05
CA LEU A 85 2.27 11.05 -4.47
C LEU A 85 3.61 11.61 -4.95
N ALA A 86 3.96 12.84 -4.59
CA ALA A 86 5.24 13.44 -4.93
C ALA A 86 6.43 12.66 -4.32
N ASP A 87 6.30 12.23 -3.07
CA ASP A 87 7.33 11.43 -2.39
C ASP A 87 7.49 10.05 -3.07
N VAL A 88 6.40 9.39 -3.47
CA VAL A 88 6.42 8.13 -4.24
C VAL A 88 7.04 8.33 -5.62
N ASP A 89 6.67 9.39 -6.35
CA ASP A 89 7.22 9.72 -7.66
C ASP A 89 8.75 9.91 -7.58
N ALA A 90 9.23 10.61 -6.54
CA ALA A 90 10.66 10.77 -6.26
C ALA A 90 11.37 9.44 -5.90
N LEU A 91 10.67 8.47 -5.29
CA LEU A 91 11.21 7.13 -5.06
C LEU A 91 11.37 6.33 -6.35
N MET A 92 10.43 6.46 -7.27
CA MET A 92 10.52 5.84 -8.59
C MET A 92 11.60 6.48 -9.46
N GLY A 93 12.14 7.62 -9.05
CA GLY A 93 13.14 8.37 -9.80
C GLY A 93 12.55 9.03 -11.03
N SER A 94 11.26 9.38 -11.02
CA SER A 94 10.60 10.09 -12.12
C SER A 94 11.25 11.46 -12.42
N ASP A 95 11.95 12.01 -11.43
CA ASP A 95 12.73 13.25 -11.49
C ASP A 95 14.18 13.05 -11.97
N ARG A 96 14.62 11.81 -12.22
CA ARG A 96 15.99 11.49 -12.57
C ARG A 96 16.17 11.31 -14.07
N HIS A 97 17.18 11.97 -14.62
CA HIS A 97 17.68 11.64 -15.96
C HIS A 97 18.43 10.30 -15.91
N HIS A 98 17.84 9.25 -16.48
CA HIS A 98 18.49 7.95 -16.62
C HIS A 98 19.60 8.03 -17.68
N ALA A 99 20.86 8.10 -17.24
CA ALA A 99 22.01 7.85 -18.10
C ALA A 99 22.23 6.32 -18.17
N PRO A 100 22.21 5.70 -19.37
CA PRO A 100 22.45 4.27 -19.48
C PRO A 100 23.83 3.91 -18.94
N LEU A 101 23.89 2.97 -17.99
CA LEU A 101 25.15 2.44 -17.43
C LEU A 101 26.10 1.89 -18.53
N PHE A 102 25.53 1.53 -19.67
CA PHE A 102 26.19 0.95 -20.82
C PHE A 102 26.01 1.82 -22.08
N ALA A 103 26.07 3.13 -21.95
CA ALA A 103 25.88 4.05 -23.09
C ALA A 103 26.81 3.78 -24.29
N ARG A 104 27.94 3.09 -24.06
CA ARG A 104 28.94 2.70 -25.07
C ARG A 104 28.99 1.21 -25.38
N PHE A 105 28.03 0.43 -24.89
CA PHE A 105 28.00 -0.99 -25.18
C PHE A 105 27.83 -1.26 -26.68
N PRO A 106 28.55 -2.26 -27.24
CA PRO A 106 29.40 -3.26 -26.57
C PRO A 106 30.90 -2.89 -26.47
N ALA A 107 31.29 -1.65 -26.78
CA ALA A 107 32.70 -1.29 -26.94
C ALA A 107 33.56 -1.39 -25.65
N GLU A 108 32.95 -1.29 -24.46
CA GLU A 108 33.67 -1.19 -23.16
C GLU A 108 33.34 -2.34 -22.19
N THR A 109 32.57 -3.36 -22.60
CA THR A 109 32.18 -4.47 -21.72
C THR A 109 32.18 -5.79 -22.49
N ALA A 110 32.86 -6.81 -21.96
CA ALA A 110 32.79 -8.16 -22.53
C ALA A 110 31.32 -8.62 -22.48
N PHE A 111 30.71 -8.78 -23.67
CA PHE A 111 29.28 -8.95 -23.89
C PHE A 111 28.68 -10.10 -23.06
N GLN A 112 29.32 -11.27 -23.05
CA GLN A 112 28.76 -12.48 -22.44
C GLN A 112 28.60 -12.43 -20.91
N PRO A 113 29.65 -12.15 -20.11
CA PRO A 113 29.53 -12.21 -18.65
C PRO A 113 28.58 -11.15 -18.06
N ALA A 114 28.48 -9.98 -18.72
CA ALA A 114 27.56 -8.92 -18.29
C ALA A 114 26.11 -9.23 -18.67
N TYR A 115 25.88 -9.76 -19.88
CA TYR A 115 24.56 -10.20 -20.31
C TYR A 115 24.04 -11.33 -19.45
N GLU A 116 24.84 -12.37 -19.21
CA GLU A 116 24.47 -13.51 -18.36
C GLU A 116 24.10 -13.05 -16.95
N ARG A 117 24.95 -12.26 -16.28
CA ARG A 117 24.66 -11.75 -14.94
C ARG A 117 23.40 -10.86 -14.89
N TYR A 118 23.23 -9.96 -15.86
CA TYR A 118 22.03 -9.13 -15.95
C TYR A 118 20.78 -9.99 -16.12
N THR A 119 20.80 -10.93 -17.08
CA THR A 119 19.66 -11.82 -17.34
C THR A 119 19.34 -12.72 -16.14
N THR A 120 20.33 -13.27 -15.44
CA THR A 120 20.10 -14.06 -14.22
C THR A 120 19.46 -13.23 -13.13
N VAL A 121 20.02 -12.06 -12.77
CA VAL A 121 19.48 -11.23 -11.69
C VAL A 121 18.08 -10.71 -12.01
N VAL A 122 17.85 -10.26 -13.24
CA VAL A 122 16.54 -9.76 -13.67
C VAL A 122 15.53 -10.90 -13.78
N ALA A 123 15.91 -12.06 -14.32
CA ALA A 123 15.03 -13.23 -14.38
C ALA A 123 14.69 -13.77 -12.99
N GLU A 124 15.65 -13.83 -12.06
CA GLU A 124 15.41 -14.18 -10.66
C GLU A 124 14.48 -13.17 -9.98
N TYR A 125 14.66 -11.87 -10.22
CA TYR A 125 13.79 -10.81 -9.69
C TYR A 125 12.37 -10.89 -10.24
N LEU A 126 12.20 -11.11 -11.55
CA LEU A 126 10.88 -11.25 -12.19
C LEU A 126 10.20 -12.56 -11.80
N ALA A 127 10.95 -13.67 -11.70
CA ALA A 127 10.43 -14.95 -11.24
C ALA A 127 10.03 -14.94 -9.74
N ALA A 128 10.55 -13.99 -8.96
CA ALA A 128 10.22 -13.81 -7.55
C ALA A 128 8.93 -12.99 -7.31
N GLN A 129 8.10 -12.72 -8.34
CA GLN A 129 6.86 -11.95 -8.22
C GLN A 129 5.54 -12.75 -8.28
N PRO A 130 5.20 -13.66 -7.34
CA PRO A 130 3.87 -14.28 -7.35
C PRO A 130 2.91 -13.92 -6.20
N HIS A 131 3.18 -12.92 -5.36
CA HIS A 131 2.27 -12.62 -4.23
C HIS A 131 2.07 -11.12 -4.00
N GLN A 132 0.89 -10.62 -4.37
CA GLN A 132 0.43 -9.28 -3.97
C GLN A 132 0.35 -9.21 -2.42
N PRO A 133 0.71 -8.07 -1.79
CA PRO A 133 0.57 -7.95 -0.33
C PRO A 133 -0.91 -7.86 0.06
N CYS A 134 -1.27 -8.51 1.16
CA CYS A 134 -2.56 -8.28 1.80
C CYS A 134 -2.63 -6.85 2.36
N MET A 135 -3.67 -6.07 2.02
CA MET A 135 -3.85 -4.70 2.49
C MET A 135 -4.09 -4.61 4.00
N ASN A 136 -4.46 -5.71 4.66
CA ASN A 136 -4.66 -5.73 6.11
C ASN A 136 -3.35 -6.03 6.87
N CYS A 137 -2.64 -7.10 6.52
CA CYS A 137 -1.45 -7.55 7.26
C CYS A 137 -0.11 -7.23 6.59
N ALA A 138 -0.12 -6.64 5.38
CA ALA A 138 1.04 -6.41 4.52
C ALA A 138 1.85 -7.67 4.14
N GLY A 139 1.35 -8.87 4.47
CA GLY A 139 2.02 -10.14 4.19
C GLY A 139 1.91 -10.54 2.71
N THR A 140 2.98 -11.16 2.20
CA THR A 140 3.11 -11.65 0.81
C THR A 140 3.24 -13.18 0.73
N LYS A 141 2.93 -13.91 1.80
CA LYS A 141 3.07 -15.38 1.85
C LYS A 141 1.79 -16.13 1.54
N ALA A 142 0.64 -15.49 1.72
CA ALA A 142 -0.67 -16.07 1.47
C ALA A 142 -1.17 -15.67 0.08
N SER A 143 -2.03 -16.50 -0.52
CA SER A 143 -2.83 -16.07 -1.67
C SER A 143 -3.69 -14.88 -1.27
N VAL A 144 -3.72 -13.87 -2.13
CA VAL A 144 -4.48 -12.64 -1.92
C VAL A 144 -5.48 -12.51 -3.06
N ARG A 145 -6.73 -12.19 -2.71
CA ARG A 145 -7.85 -12.01 -3.64
C ARG A 145 -8.48 -10.63 -3.42
N ALA A 146 -9.11 -10.10 -4.46
CA ALA A 146 -9.81 -8.82 -4.38
C ALA A 146 -11.25 -9.06 -3.89
N LEU A 147 -11.70 -8.31 -2.88
CA LEU A 147 -13.10 -8.36 -2.44
C LEU A 147 -14.01 -7.65 -3.43
N ASP A 148 -15.21 -8.19 -3.65
CA ASP A 148 -16.28 -7.47 -4.34
C ASP A 148 -16.88 -6.41 -3.40
N PRO A 149 -17.57 -5.38 -3.90
CA PRO A 149 -17.20 -4.58 -5.08
C PRO A 149 -16.01 -3.64 -4.84
N CYS A 150 -15.46 -3.61 -3.62
CA CYS A 150 -14.45 -2.62 -3.23
C CYS A 150 -13.06 -2.84 -3.83
N ALA A 151 -12.80 -4.02 -4.40
CA ALA A 151 -11.53 -4.45 -4.97
C ALA A 151 -10.32 -4.44 -4.00
N HIS A 152 -10.56 -4.34 -2.69
CA HIS A 152 -9.49 -4.40 -1.70
C HIS A 152 -8.89 -5.80 -1.61
N LEU A 153 -7.56 -5.87 -1.64
CA LEU A 153 -6.78 -7.09 -1.70
C LEU A 153 -6.56 -7.68 -0.28
N LEU A 154 -7.10 -8.87 -0.02
CA LEU A 154 -6.99 -9.54 1.27
C LEU A 154 -6.58 -11.00 1.13
N CYS A 155 -5.87 -11.52 2.13
CA CYS A 155 -5.72 -12.96 2.31
C CYS A 155 -6.91 -13.54 3.07
N ASP A 156 -7.16 -14.83 2.86
CA ASP A 156 -8.28 -15.56 3.48
C ASP A 156 -8.24 -15.49 5.02
N ASP A 157 -7.04 -15.56 5.62
CA ASP A 157 -6.87 -15.47 7.07
C ASP A 157 -7.36 -14.13 7.64
N CYS A 158 -7.05 -13.01 6.96
CA CYS A 158 -7.44 -11.69 7.43
C CYS A 158 -8.94 -11.46 7.31
N LEU A 159 -9.56 -11.98 6.25
CA LEU A 159 -11.02 -11.92 6.11
C LEU A 159 -11.69 -12.82 7.16
N GLY A 160 -11.24 -14.07 7.29
CA GLY A 160 -11.78 -15.05 8.25
C GLY A 160 -11.67 -14.59 9.71
N ALA A 161 -10.54 -14.00 10.11
CA ALA A 161 -10.38 -13.47 11.46
C ALA A 161 -11.36 -12.33 11.79
N LYS A 162 -11.77 -11.56 10.77
CA LYS A 162 -12.73 -10.46 10.90
C LYS A 162 -14.18 -10.93 10.89
N THR A 163 -14.49 -12.06 10.23
CA THR A 163 -15.84 -12.65 10.17
C THR A 163 -16.12 -13.64 11.31
N ALA A 164 -15.09 -14.21 11.94
CA ALA A 164 -15.24 -15.13 13.08
C ALA A 164 -16.05 -14.58 14.28
N PRO A 165 -15.93 -13.30 14.69
CA PRO A 165 -16.69 -12.74 15.81
C PRO A 165 -18.21 -12.72 15.61
N TRP A 166 -18.69 -12.90 14.38
CA TRP A 166 -20.09 -12.72 14.02
C TRP A 166 -20.89 -14.03 14.02
N ASN A 167 -20.26 -15.15 14.39
CA ASN A 167 -20.86 -16.50 14.43
C ASN A 167 -21.59 -16.88 13.13
N CYS A 168 -21.03 -16.45 11.99
CA CYS A 168 -21.60 -16.61 10.67
C CYS A 168 -20.60 -17.40 9.80
N CYS A 169 -21.07 -18.43 9.08
CA CYS A 169 -20.22 -19.26 8.22
C CYS A 169 -20.36 -18.86 6.74
N ASP A 170 -19.41 -19.33 5.94
CA ASP A 170 -19.37 -19.22 4.47
C ASP A 170 -20.67 -19.64 3.76
N GLN A 171 -21.51 -20.43 4.42
CA GLN A 171 -22.79 -20.93 3.87
C GLN A 171 -24.04 -20.20 4.38
N CYS A 172 -23.93 -19.31 5.37
CA CYS A 172 -25.10 -18.62 5.93
C CYS A 172 -24.95 -17.10 6.01
N CYS A 173 -23.80 -16.55 5.64
CA CYS A 173 -23.62 -15.10 5.61
C CYS A 173 -24.28 -14.48 4.38
N GLU A 174 -25.26 -13.63 4.65
CA GLU A 174 -25.91 -12.75 3.67
C GLU A 174 -25.24 -11.37 3.64
N TRP A 175 -24.07 -11.22 4.26
CA TRP A 175 -23.31 -9.97 4.28
C TRP A 175 -21.86 -10.20 4.72
N TYR A 176 -20.97 -9.28 4.38
CA TYR A 176 -19.60 -9.23 4.89
C TYR A 176 -19.16 -7.77 5.13
N GLU A 177 -18.10 -7.59 5.92
CA GLU A 177 -17.47 -6.29 6.14
C GLU A 177 -16.04 -6.32 5.62
N CYS A 178 -15.67 -5.36 4.78
CA CYS A 178 -14.30 -5.23 4.30
C CYS A 178 -13.44 -4.57 5.40
N PRO A 179 -12.37 -5.22 5.91
CA PRO A 179 -11.52 -4.65 6.96
C PRO A 179 -10.65 -3.46 6.53
N ILE A 180 -10.68 -3.13 5.24
CA ILE A 180 -9.93 -2.01 4.67
C ILE A 180 -10.82 -0.77 4.60
N CYS A 181 -12.02 -0.88 4.02
CA CYS A 181 -12.94 0.25 3.93
C CYS A 181 -13.96 0.33 5.07
N ASP A 182 -14.00 -0.67 5.96
CA ASP A 182 -14.95 -0.82 7.07
C ASP A 182 -16.42 -0.70 6.62
N LYS A 183 -16.68 -1.02 5.34
CA LYS A 183 -18.03 -1.04 4.74
C LYS A 183 -18.59 -2.45 4.82
N ARG A 184 -19.85 -2.50 5.22
CA ARG A 184 -20.70 -3.68 5.16
C ARG A 184 -21.36 -3.77 3.80
N TYR A 185 -21.26 -4.93 3.17
CA TYR A 185 -21.90 -5.26 1.91
C TYR A 185 -22.92 -6.37 2.15
N GLU A 186 -24.18 -6.12 1.80
CA GLU A 186 -25.22 -7.16 1.79
C GLU A 186 -25.08 -8.01 0.53
N THR A 187 -25.32 -9.32 0.64
CA THR A 187 -25.29 -10.30 -0.44
C THR A 187 -26.65 -10.98 -0.55
N GLU A 188 -27.04 -11.41 -1.75
CA GLU A 188 -28.34 -12.07 -1.98
C GLU A 188 -28.36 -13.56 -1.53
N GLY A 189 -27.41 -13.97 -0.68
CA GLY A 189 -27.15 -15.34 -0.22
C GLY A 189 -25.65 -15.58 0.06
N PRO A 190 -25.23 -16.80 0.42
CA PRO A 190 -23.81 -17.15 0.55
C PRO A 190 -23.13 -17.10 -0.83
N LEU A 191 -22.63 -15.92 -1.19
CA LEU A 191 -21.82 -15.69 -2.36
C LEU A 191 -20.35 -15.67 -1.93
N ASP A 192 -19.47 -16.20 -2.78
CA ASP A 192 -18.03 -16.02 -2.60
C ASP A 192 -17.74 -14.50 -2.61
N PRO A 193 -17.24 -13.89 -1.51
CA PRO A 193 -17.15 -12.43 -1.36
C PRO A 193 -16.04 -11.80 -2.22
N TRP A 194 -15.42 -12.61 -3.08
CA TRP A 194 -14.31 -12.23 -3.92
C TRP A 194 -14.81 -11.85 -5.31
N LEU A 195 -14.16 -10.85 -5.89
CA LEU A 195 -14.34 -10.51 -7.29
C LEU A 195 -13.98 -11.73 -8.14
N ASP A 196 -14.93 -12.18 -8.97
CA ASP A 196 -14.63 -13.08 -10.06
C ASP A 196 -13.80 -12.33 -11.11
N THR A 197 -12.48 -12.48 -11.00
CA THR A 197 -11.53 -11.88 -11.93
C THR A 197 -11.48 -12.61 -13.27
N GLY A 198 -12.27 -13.67 -13.46
CA GLY A 198 -12.20 -14.56 -14.61
C GLY A 198 -10.85 -15.27 -14.63
N ALA A 199 -10.69 -16.28 -13.77
CA ALA A 199 -9.46 -17.04 -13.54
C ALA A 199 -8.75 -17.51 -14.84
N ASP A 200 -9.48 -17.61 -15.94
CA ASP A 200 -9.01 -17.96 -17.29
C ASP A 200 -8.14 -16.87 -17.95
N ARG A 201 -8.09 -15.66 -17.37
CA ARG A 201 -7.29 -14.51 -17.82
C ARG A 201 -6.09 -14.23 -16.90
N ALA A 202 -5.68 -15.20 -16.08
CA ALA A 202 -4.48 -15.08 -15.25
C ALA A 202 -3.25 -14.75 -16.12
N GLY A 203 -2.91 -13.46 -16.19
CA GLY A 203 -1.57 -13.02 -16.55
C GLY A 203 -0.58 -13.47 -15.47
N ASP A 204 0.71 -13.33 -15.75
CA ASP A 204 1.84 -13.67 -14.87
C ASP A 204 1.91 -12.90 -13.54
N GLY A 205 0.85 -12.19 -13.14
CA GLY A 205 0.72 -11.53 -11.85
C GLY A 205 0.95 -10.02 -11.85
N GLY A 206 1.28 -9.41 -13.00
CA GLY A 206 1.56 -7.97 -13.08
C GLY A 206 2.67 -7.52 -12.12
N PRO A 207 2.98 -6.22 -12.04
CA PRO A 207 3.90 -5.73 -11.01
C PRO A 207 3.31 -5.94 -9.61
N VAL A 208 4.11 -6.49 -8.68
CA VAL A 208 3.75 -6.62 -7.26
C VAL A 208 3.64 -5.23 -6.63
N LEU A 209 2.46 -4.91 -6.09
CA LEU A 209 2.23 -3.68 -5.35
C LEU A 209 3.06 -3.66 -4.05
N ARG A 210 3.50 -2.48 -3.62
CA ARG A 210 4.22 -2.27 -2.36
C ARG A 210 3.30 -1.69 -1.30
N ALA A 211 3.20 -2.34 -0.15
CA ALA A 211 2.34 -1.89 0.93
C ALA A 211 2.91 -0.69 1.70
N LEU A 212 2.17 0.41 1.71
CA LEU A 212 2.43 1.59 2.52
C LEU A 212 1.73 1.46 3.88
N SER A 213 2.52 1.55 4.94
CA SER A 213 2.09 1.38 6.33
C SER A 213 2.07 2.70 7.09
N LEU A 214 1.14 2.85 8.03
CA LEU A 214 1.14 3.99 8.94
C LEU A 214 2.38 3.90 9.84
N GLY A 215 3.20 4.95 9.87
CA GLY A 215 4.35 5.04 10.76
C GLY A 215 3.93 5.27 12.21
N ALA A 216 4.65 4.68 13.16
CA ALA A 216 4.40 4.90 14.59
C ALA A 216 5.20 6.10 15.12
N PRO A 217 4.71 6.82 16.14
CA PRO A 217 5.51 7.84 16.81
C PRO A 217 6.85 7.28 17.29
N GLY A 218 7.94 8.01 17.04
CA GLY A 218 9.29 7.63 17.47
C GLY A 218 10.04 6.65 16.56
N ASP A 219 9.40 6.02 15.57
CA ASP A 219 10.05 5.15 14.57
C ASP A 219 11.23 5.86 13.87
N ALA A 220 11.07 7.16 13.61
CA ALA A 220 12.10 7.99 12.98
C ALA A 220 13.35 8.13 13.85
N ALA A 221 13.16 8.33 15.17
CA ALA A 221 14.25 8.40 16.14
C ALA A 221 14.88 7.02 16.37
N ALA A 222 14.08 5.95 16.39
CA ALA A 222 14.56 4.59 16.52
C ALA A 222 15.42 4.17 15.32
N GLU A 223 14.99 4.50 14.08
CA GLU A 223 15.76 4.21 12.88
C GLU A 223 17.06 5.02 12.82
N LEU A 224 17.03 6.31 13.22
CA LEU A 224 18.24 7.12 13.35
C LEU A 224 19.19 6.52 14.40
N GLY A 225 18.68 6.09 15.56
CA GLY A 225 19.47 5.43 16.59
C GLY A 225 20.11 4.13 16.09
N ALA A 226 19.38 3.31 15.33
CA ALA A 226 19.88 2.07 14.74
C ALA A 226 20.99 2.32 13.69
N LEU A 227 20.89 3.40 12.92
CA LEU A 227 21.92 3.80 11.96
C LEU A 227 23.18 4.32 12.63
N LEU A 228 23.04 5.08 13.71
CA LEU A 228 24.17 5.63 14.47
C LEU A 228 24.88 4.59 15.34
N ALA A 229 24.24 3.46 15.63
CA ALA A 229 24.82 2.36 16.41
C ALA A 229 25.69 1.39 15.57
N ARG A 230 25.84 1.65 14.26
CA ARG A 230 26.68 0.87 13.33
C ARG A 230 28.03 1.54 13.12
#